data_AF-A0A2W5YZF7-F1
#
_entry.id   AF-A0A2W5YZF7-F1
#
_cell.length_a   1.000
_cell.length_b   1.000
_cell.length_c   1.000
_cell.angle_alpha   90.00
_cell.angle_beta   90.00
_cell.angle_gamma   90.00
#
_symmetry.space_group_name_H-M   'P 1'
#
loop_
_entity.id
_entity.type
_entity.pdbx_description
1 polymer ?
#
loop_
_entity_poly.entity_id
_entity_poly.type
_entity_poly.pdbx_seq_one_letter_code
_entity_poly.pdbx_strand_id
1 'polypeptide(L)'
;KIWWDIRLHPFFDTLEVRVCDAQSRVDDTLAIAALIQAIIARLFKLLRQNTTFRIYRRRLLDENRWRASRYGIDGKMIDFGKESEAETRSLIDELLQFVSTEVIELGSEKEMQHIERILREGTGADRQLAAWQQTRDIKGVVDHIVSETYEGLSVGPGG
;
A
#
# COMPACT_ATOMS: atom_id res chain seq x y z
N LYS A 1 7.40 1.37 -24.54
CA LYS A 1 6.31 1.84 -23.64
C LYS A 1 6.96 2.44 -22.40
N ILE A 2 6.64 3.68 -22.06
CA ILE A 2 7.16 4.28 -20.82
C ILE A 2 6.36 3.69 -19.66
N TRP A 3 7.04 3.03 -18.74
CA TRP A 3 6.45 2.50 -17.50
C TRP A 3 6.43 3.65 -16.48
N TRP A 4 5.23 4.17 -16.20
CA TRP A 4 4.99 5.17 -15.17
C TRP A 4 4.24 4.51 -14.01
N ASP A 5 4.68 4.80 -12.79
CA ASP A 5 4.03 4.32 -11.57
C ASP A 5 2.68 4.99 -11.32
N ILE A 6 2.54 6.23 -11.77
CA ILE A 6 1.31 7.00 -11.70
C ILE A 6 1.10 7.65 -13.06
N ARG A 7 -0.12 7.57 -13.60
CA ARG A 7 -0.46 8.17 -14.90
C ARG A 7 -1.81 8.89 -14.85
N LEU A 8 -1.92 9.94 -15.65
CA LEU A 8 -3.23 10.49 -16.01
C LEU A 8 -3.87 9.56 -17.04
N HIS A 9 -5.15 9.25 -16.85
CA HIS A 9 -5.88 8.51 -17.87
C HIS A 9 -6.26 9.46 -19.02
N PRO A 10 -6.06 9.08 -20.30
CA PRO A 10 -6.29 9.98 -21.44
C PRO A 10 -7.77 10.25 -21.74
N PHE A 11 -8.68 9.41 -21.23
CA PHE A 11 -10.12 9.51 -21.53
C PHE A 11 -11.01 9.67 -20.29
N PHE A 12 -10.46 9.40 -19.11
CA PHE A 12 -11.16 9.52 -17.85
C PHE A 12 -10.39 10.56 -17.06
N ASP A 13 -11.08 11.48 -16.40
CA ASP A 13 -10.44 12.54 -15.60
C ASP A 13 -9.95 11.96 -14.26
N THR A 14 -9.12 10.92 -14.34
CA THR A 14 -8.64 10.12 -13.22
C THR A 14 -7.12 10.00 -13.22
N LEU A 15 -6.59 9.85 -12.01
CA LEU A 15 -5.21 9.48 -11.76
C LEU A 15 -5.17 7.97 -11.48
N GLU A 16 -4.35 7.26 -12.23
CA GLU A 16 -4.14 5.82 -12.02
C GLU A 16 -2.82 5.56 -11.31
N VAL A 17 -2.90 4.92 -10.15
CA VAL A 17 -1.75 4.41 -9.40
C VAL A 17 -1.52 2.94 -9.78
N ARG A 18 -0.31 2.61 -10.22
CA ARG A 18 0.05 1.31 -10.84
C ARG A 18 1.28 0.67 -10.22
N VAL A 19 1.63 1.07 -9.01
CA VAL A 19 2.80 0.57 -8.27
C VAL A 19 2.51 -0.69 -7.47
N CYS A 20 1.24 -0.94 -7.14
CA CYS A 20 0.83 -2.04 -6.28
C CYS A 20 0.76 -3.37 -7.04
N ASP A 21 1.23 -4.44 -6.39
CA ASP A 21 0.95 -5.81 -6.81
C ASP A 21 -0.53 -6.16 -6.55
N ALA A 22 -1.01 -7.22 -7.20
CA ALA A 22 -2.31 -7.79 -6.88
C ALA A 22 -2.27 -8.43 -5.47
N GLN A 23 -3.23 -8.09 -4.61
CA GLN A 23 -3.31 -8.66 -3.27
C GLN A 23 -4.14 -9.95 -3.28
N SER A 24 -3.79 -10.88 -2.39
CA SER A 24 -4.54 -12.13 -2.23
C SER A 24 -5.86 -11.94 -1.49
N ARG A 25 -5.98 -10.93 -0.61
CA ARG A 25 -7.20 -10.60 0.13
C ARG A 25 -7.87 -9.35 -0.42
N VAL A 26 -9.21 -9.36 -0.47
CA VAL A 26 -10.01 -8.19 -0.87
C VAL A 26 -9.81 -7.05 0.13
N ASP A 27 -9.79 -7.33 1.44
CA ASP A 27 -9.57 -6.32 2.47
C ASP A 27 -8.21 -5.60 2.32
N ASP A 28 -7.14 -6.32 1.96
CA ASP A 28 -5.82 -5.72 1.68
C ASP A 28 -5.91 -4.74 0.51
N THR A 29 -6.64 -5.12 -0.55
CA THR A 29 -6.86 -4.27 -1.73
C THR A 29 -7.65 -3.01 -1.39
N LEU A 30 -8.76 -3.16 -0.65
CA LEU A 30 -9.60 -2.04 -0.22
C LEU A 30 -8.83 -1.07 0.67
N ALA A 31 -8.03 -1.59 1.59
CA ALA A 31 -7.23 -0.78 2.50
C ALA A 31 -6.19 0.07 1.77
N ILE A 32 -5.45 -0.53 0.82
CA ILE A 32 -4.48 0.19 0.00
C ILE A 32 -5.17 1.24 -0.87
N ALA A 33 -6.31 0.90 -1.49
CA ALA A 33 -7.07 1.82 -2.32
C ALA A 33 -7.59 3.03 -1.52
N ALA A 34 -8.13 2.79 -0.32
CA ALA A 34 -8.59 3.83 0.59
C ALA A 34 -7.46 4.76 1.05
N LEU A 35 -6.27 4.19 1.36
CA LEU A 35 -5.10 4.98 1.75
C LEU A 35 -4.65 5.89 0.60
N ILE A 36 -4.57 5.35 -0.62
CA ILE A 36 -4.25 6.14 -1.82
C ILE A 36 -5.27 7.27 -2.01
N GLN A 37 -6.56 6.98 -1.86
CA GLN A 37 -7.63 7.98 -1.98
C GLN A 37 -7.47 9.10 -0.94
N ALA A 38 -7.21 8.77 0.32
CA ALA A 38 -7.00 9.72 1.40
C ALA A 38 -5.75 10.60 1.15
N ILE A 39 -4.65 10.00 0.67
CA ILE A 39 -3.44 10.73 0.28
C ILE A 39 -3.75 11.73 -0.84
N ILE A 40 -4.43 11.30 -1.91
CA ILE A 40 -4.76 12.18 -3.03
C ILE A 40 -5.68 13.31 -2.57
N ALA A 41 -6.69 13.02 -1.76
CA ALA A 41 -7.60 14.03 -1.19
C ALA A 41 -6.82 15.06 -0.34
N ARG A 42 -5.89 14.60 0.49
CA ARG A 42 -5.04 15.45 1.33
C ARG A 42 -4.16 16.36 0.49
N LEU A 43 -3.46 15.79 -0.49
CA LEU A 43 -2.59 16.54 -1.39
C LEU A 43 -3.38 17.56 -2.22
N PHE A 44 -4.59 17.22 -2.66
CA PHE A 44 -5.47 18.14 -3.39
C PHE A 44 -5.89 19.34 -2.54
N LYS A 45 -6.25 19.13 -1.27
CA LYS A 45 -6.58 20.23 -0.34
C LYS A 45 -5.38 21.13 -0.09
N LEU A 46 -4.19 20.56 0.14
CA LEU A 46 -2.96 21.33 0.34
C LEU A 46 -2.60 22.17 -0.89
N LEU A 47 -2.78 21.61 -2.09
CA LEU A 47 -2.61 22.34 -3.34
C LEU A 47 -3.56 23.54 -3.42
N ARG A 48 -4.84 23.37 -3.06
CA ARG A 48 -5.82 24.47 -3.02
C ARG A 48 -5.49 25.55 -1.98
N GLN A 49 -4.70 25.19 -0.97
CA GLN A 49 -4.18 26.11 0.05
C GLN A 49 -2.82 26.71 -0.34
N ASN A 50 -2.36 26.54 -1.59
CA ASN A 50 -1.05 26.97 -2.08
C ASN A 50 0.14 26.38 -1.29
N THR A 51 -0.04 25.23 -0.64
CA THR A 51 1.04 24.50 0.02
C THR A 51 1.67 23.53 -0.97
N THR A 52 2.99 23.63 -1.13
CA THR A 52 3.76 22.78 -2.05
C THR A 52 4.89 22.07 -1.32
N PHE A 53 5.40 20.99 -1.92
CA PHE A 53 6.46 20.16 -1.35
C PHE A 53 7.77 20.32 -2.11
N ARG A 54 8.88 20.02 -1.44
CA ARG A 54 10.20 19.96 -2.06
C ARG A 54 10.21 18.88 -3.13
N ILE A 55 10.65 19.24 -4.34
CA ILE A 55 10.83 18.29 -5.43
C ILE A 55 12.19 17.61 -5.26
N TYR A 56 12.16 16.29 -5.04
CA TYR A 56 13.37 15.48 -4.94
C TYR A 56 13.78 14.92 -6.31
N ARG A 57 15.08 14.69 -6.50
CA ARG A 57 15.60 14.05 -7.72
C ARG A 57 15.10 12.62 -7.79
N ARG A 58 14.75 12.15 -9.00
CA ARG A 58 14.24 10.79 -9.24
C ARG A 58 15.09 9.69 -8.61
N ARG A 59 16.43 9.79 -8.70
CA ARG A 59 17.36 8.83 -8.08
C ARG A 59 17.15 8.61 -6.57
N LEU A 60 16.67 9.62 -5.86
CA LEU A 60 16.41 9.54 -4.42
C LEU A 60 15.12 8.77 -4.14
N LEU A 61 14.10 9.00 -4.98
CA LEU A 61 12.85 8.25 -4.92
C LEU A 61 13.08 6.78 -5.29
N ASP A 62 13.91 6.53 -6.30
CA ASP A 62 14.27 5.18 -6.76
C ASP A 62 14.99 4.38 -5.66
N GLU A 63 15.80 5.03 -4.82
CA GLU A 63 16.46 4.41 -3.66
C GLU A 63 15.44 3.91 -2.61
N ASN A 64 14.50 4.78 -2.20
CA ASN A 64 13.44 4.36 -1.26
C ASN A 64 12.51 3.31 -1.88
N ARG A 65 12.27 3.38 -3.18
CA ARG A 65 11.52 2.34 -3.90
C ARG A 65 12.25 0.99 -3.83
N TRP A 66 13.55 0.95 -4.11
CA TRP A 66 14.33 -0.27 -4.03
C TRP A 66 14.32 -0.85 -2.61
N ARG A 67 14.50 0.00 -1.59
CA ARG A 67 14.40 -0.40 -0.18
C ARG A 67 13.04 -1.00 0.15
N ALA A 68 11.95 -0.38 -0.30
CA ALA A 68 10.60 -0.90 -0.12
C ALA A 68 10.42 -2.28 -0.78
N SER A 69 10.87 -2.44 -2.03
CA SER A 69 10.77 -3.73 -2.73
C SER A 69 11.64 -4.83 -2.10
N ARG A 70 12.79 -4.46 -1.51
CA ARG A 70 13.74 -5.44 -0.96
C ARG A 70 13.44 -5.84 0.48
N TYR A 71 12.98 -4.91 1.30
CA TYR A 71 12.84 -5.08 2.75
C TYR A 71 11.40 -4.94 3.25
N GLY A 72 10.47 -4.50 2.39
CA GLY A 72 9.07 -4.34 2.74
C GLY A 72 8.86 -3.38 3.91
N ILE A 73 7.87 -3.72 4.74
CA ILE A 73 7.51 -2.92 5.92
C ILE A 73 8.52 -3.04 7.06
N ASP A 74 9.36 -4.08 7.09
CA ASP A 74 10.39 -4.27 8.13
C ASP A 74 11.75 -3.64 7.76
N GLY A 75 11.78 -2.88 6.66
CA GLY A 75 12.95 -2.12 6.23
C GLY A 75 13.01 -0.71 6.80
N LYS A 76 14.02 0.02 6.31
CA LYS A 76 14.20 1.45 6.53
C LYS A 76 14.10 2.21 5.23
N MET A 77 13.54 3.43 5.28
CA MET A 77 13.59 4.40 4.19
C MET A 77 14.42 5.61 4.62
N ILE A 78 14.89 6.38 3.64
CA ILE A 78 15.58 7.63 3.86
C ILE A 78 14.54 8.75 3.98
N ASP A 79 14.53 9.43 5.13
CA ASP A 79 13.85 10.71 5.30
C ASP A 79 14.78 11.82 4.81
N PHE A 80 14.50 12.33 3.61
CA PHE A 80 15.31 13.37 2.97
C PHE A 80 15.10 14.76 3.58
N GLY A 81 14.13 14.95 4.48
CA GLY A 81 13.96 16.17 5.25
C GLY A 81 14.84 16.16 6.50
N LYS A 82 14.89 15.02 7.20
CA LYS A 82 15.72 14.80 8.40
C LYS A 82 17.15 14.33 8.10
N GLU A 83 17.47 14.07 6.83
CA GLU A 83 18.76 13.55 6.37
C GLU A 83 19.21 12.27 7.12
N SER A 84 18.25 11.40 7.44
CA SER A 84 18.48 10.18 8.22
C SER A 84 17.61 9.02 7.72
N GLU A 85 17.96 7.81 8.15
CA GLU A 85 17.11 6.64 7.93
C GLU A 85 16.03 6.56 9.02
N ALA A 86 14.82 6.18 8.63
CA ALA A 86 13.70 5.94 9.51
C ALA A 86 13.05 4.58 9.20
N GLU A 87 12.51 3.94 10.23
CA GLU A 87 11.78 2.68 10.08
C GLU A 87 10.56 2.88 9.19
N THR A 88 10.37 2.01 8.20
CA THR A 88 9.23 2.10 7.26
C THR A 88 7.90 2.12 8.01
N ARG A 89 7.76 1.35 9.09
CA ARG A 89 6.55 1.28 9.92
C ARG A 89 6.20 2.63 10.52
N SER A 90 7.18 3.30 11.13
CA SER A 90 7.00 4.63 11.70
C SER A 90 6.62 5.67 10.65
N LEU A 91 7.20 5.58 9.45
CA LEU A 91 6.83 6.48 8.34
C LEU A 91 5.41 6.23 7.84
N ILE A 92 4.94 4.98 7.84
CA ILE A 92 3.55 4.66 7.50
C ILE A 92 2.62 5.19 8.59
N ASP A 93 2.97 5.06 9.87
CA ASP A 93 2.17 5.62 10.98
C ASP A 93 2.07 7.16 10.88
N GLU A 94 3.18 7.84 10.58
CA GLU A 94 3.19 9.29 10.31
C GLU A 94 2.29 9.63 9.10
N LEU A 95 2.31 8.80 8.05
CA LEU A 95 1.45 8.97 6.88
C LEU A 95 -0.04 8.79 7.21
N LEU A 96 -0.39 7.80 8.04
CA LEU A 96 -1.76 7.58 8.50
C LEU A 96 -2.26 8.78 9.32
N GLN A 97 -1.43 9.32 10.20
CA GLN A 97 -1.74 10.54 10.94
C GLN A 97 -1.92 11.74 9.99
N PHE A 98 -1.06 11.87 8.97
CA PHE A 98 -1.09 12.95 8.00
C PHE A 98 -2.39 13.01 7.19
N VAL A 99 -3.02 11.86 6.91
CA VAL A 99 -4.28 11.76 6.15
C VAL A 99 -5.53 11.53 7.02
N SER A 100 -5.38 11.54 8.35
CA SER A 100 -6.45 11.17 9.30
C SER A 100 -7.76 11.95 9.11
N THR A 101 -7.68 13.25 8.82
CA THR A 101 -8.87 14.07 8.56
C THR A 101 -9.62 13.60 7.31
N GLU A 102 -8.90 13.31 6.23
CA GLU A 102 -9.47 12.84 4.96
C GLU A 102 -10.06 11.44 5.09
N VAL A 103 -9.44 10.58 5.91
CA VAL A 103 -9.99 9.25 6.22
C VAL A 103 -11.37 9.38 6.84
N ILE A 104 -11.55 10.27 7.83
CA ILE A 104 -12.84 10.49 8.49
C ILE A 104 -13.87 11.05 7.49
N GLU A 105 -13.48 12.02 6.67
CA GLU A 105 -14.38 12.61 5.67
C GLU A 105 -14.82 11.60 4.59
N LEU A 106 -13.94 10.66 4.24
CA LEU A 106 -14.21 9.61 3.26
C LEU A 106 -14.93 8.39 3.86
N GLY A 107 -14.99 8.28 5.19
CA GLY A 107 -15.59 7.14 5.90
C GLY A 107 -14.78 5.84 5.74
N SER A 108 -13.44 5.95 5.64
CA SER A 108 -12.53 4.83 5.40
C SER A 108 -11.70 4.41 6.62
N GLU A 109 -12.21 4.68 7.82
CA GLU A 109 -11.53 4.36 9.09
C GLU A 109 -11.30 2.85 9.25
N LYS A 110 -12.25 2.03 8.81
CA LYS A 110 -12.13 0.55 8.86
C LYS A 110 -10.94 0.08 8.02
N GLU A 111 -10.76 0.67 6.85
CA GLU A 111 -9.65 0.39 5.94
C GLU A 111 -8.32 0.82 6.56
N MET A 112 -8.26 1.93 7.30
CA MET A 112 -7.03 2.35 8.00
C MET A 112 -6.69 1.41 9.15
N GLN A 113 -7.68 0.94 9.92
CA GLN A 113 -7.47 -0.09 10.94
C GLN A 113 -6.91 -1.38 10.32
N HIS A 114 -7.30 -1.70 9.08
CA HIS A 114 -6.75 -2.83 8.35
C HIS A 114 -5.29 -2.60 7.92
N ILE A 115 -4.90 -1.37 7.53
CA ILE A 115 -3.48 -1.03 7.32
C ILE A 115 -2.67 -1.22 8.61
N GLU A 116 -3.16 -0.71 9.74
CA GLU A 116 -2.51 -0.90 11.05
C GLU A 116 -2.36 -2.38 11.42
N ARG A 117 -3.37 -3.20 11.07
CA ARG A 117 -3.30 -4.65 11.20
C ARG A 117 -2.20 -5.26 10.34
N ILE A 118 -2.10 -4.88 9.06
CA ILE A 118 -1.03 -5.33 8.16
C ILE A 118 0.34 -4.98 8.73
N LEU A 119 0.49 -3.77 9.28
CA LEU A 119 1.72 -3.42 9.98
C LEU A 119 1.94 -4.42 11.12
N ARG A 120 1.04 -4.56 12.07
CA ARG A 120 1.26 -5.42 13.25
C ARG A 120 1.49 -6.90 12.91
N GLU A 121 0.76 -7.46 11.96
CA GLU A 121 0.67 -8.90 11.71
C GLU A 121 1.50 -9.38 10.52
N GLY A 122 1.94 -8.46 9.66
CA GLY A 122 2.69 -8.77 8.44
C GLY A 122 1.84 -8.67 7.17
N THR A 123 2.55 -8.68 6.04
CA THR A 123 2.02 -8.50 4.69
C THR A 123 1.57 -9.81 4.05
N GLY A 124 0.93 -9.73 2.88
CA GLY A 124 0.67 -10.92 2.06
C GLY A 124 1.93 -11.70 1.67
N ALA A 125 3.08 -11.04 1.53
CA ALA A 125 4.34 -11.71 1.27
C ALA A 125 4.79 -12.56 2.48
N ASP A 126 4.60 -12.05 3.70
CA ASP A 126 4.94 -12.77 4.93
C ASP A 126 4.09 -14.03 5.10
N ARG A 127 2.79 -13.93 4.79
CA ARG A 127 1.88 -15.09 4.80
C ARG A 127 2.26 -16.15 3.76
N GLN A 128 2.63 -15.74 2.55
CA GLN A 128 3.12 -16.66 1.51
C GLN A 128 4.45 -17.33 1.91
N LEU A 129 5.37 -16.59 2.52
CA LEU A 129 6.63 -17.14 3.05
C LEU A 129 6.37 -18.15 4.17
N ALA A 130 5.41 -17.87 5.06
CA ALA A 130 5.02 -18.80 6.13
C ALA A 130 4.44 -20.11 5.55
N ALA A 131 3.56 -20.02 4.54
CA ALA A 131 3.04 -21.20 3.84
C ALA A 131 4.17 -22.04 3.22
N TRP A 132 5.12 -21.39 2.53
CA TRP A 132 6.30 -22.07 1.98
C TRP A 132 7.15 -22.73 3.06
N GLN A 133 7.37 -22.07 4.21
CA GLN A 133 8.18 -22.63 5.29
C GLN A 133 7.54 -23.89 5.89
N GLN A 134 6.21 -23.97 5.92
CA GLN A 134 5.46 -25.11 6.42
C GLN A 134 5.44 -26.27 5.43
N THR A 135 5.20 -26.01 4.14
CA THR A 135 5.01 -27.07 3.14
C THR A 135 6.28 -27.44 2.38
N ARG A 136 7.21 -26.49 2.21
CA ARG A 136 8.34 -26.53 1.27
C ARG A 136 7.91 -26.89 -0.16
N ASP A 137 6.66 -26.58 -0.51
CA ASP A 137 6.05 -26.84 -1.81
C ASP A 137 5.33 -25.60 -2.31
N ILE A 138 5.63 -25.23 -3.56
CA ILE A 138 5.03 -24.08 -4.22
C ILE A 138 3.54 -24.28 -4.43
N LYS A 139 3.07 -25.52 -4.59
CA LYS A 139 1.63 -25.81 -4.68
C LYS A 139 0.91 -25.41 -3.39
N GLY A 140 1.51 -25.67 -2.23
CA GLY A 140 0.94 -25.24 -0.95
C GLY A 140 0.84 -23.71 -0.82
N VAL A 141 1.77 -22.96 -1.42
CA VAL A 141 1.67 -21.48 -1.48
C VAL A 141 0.53 -21.04 -2.40
N VAL A 142 0.38 -21.69 -3.56
CA VAL A 142 -0.72 -21.41 -4.50
C VAL A 142 -2.07 -21.72 -3.85
N ASP A 143 -2.21 -22.89 -3.22
CA ASP A 143 -3.43 -23.29 -2.52
C ASP A 143 -3.78 -22.30 -1.40
N HIS A 144 -2.78 -21.79 -0.69
CA HIS A 144 -2.96 -20.74 0.31
C HIS A 144 -3.49 -19.43 -0.32
N ILE A 145 -2.88 -18.95 -1.41
CA ILE A 145 -3.35 -17.74 -2.12
C ILE A 145 -4.78 -17.90 -2.62
N VAL A 146 -5.12 -19.08 -3.16
CA VAL A 146 -6.47 -19.41 -3.63
C VAL A 146 -7.45 -19.35 -2.46
N SER A 147 -7.11 -19.96 -1.33
CA SER A 147 -7.93 -19.91 -0.11
C SER A 147 -8.18 -18.47 0.35
N GLU A 148 -7.14 -17.63 0.41
CA GLU A 148 -7.28 -16.22 0.81
C GLU A 148 -8.15 -15.41 -0.15
N THR A 149 -8.08 -15.71 -1.45
CA THR A 149 -8.89 -15.04 -2.48
C THR A 149 -10.38 -15.36 -2.31
N TYR A 150 -10.71 -16.56 -1.81
CA TYR A 150 -12.08 -16.96 -1.51
C TYR A 150 -12.58 -16.48 -0.14
N GLU A 151 -11.71 -15.98 0.76
CA GLU A 151 -12.17 -15.40 2.03
C GLU A 151 -13.10 -14.21 1.76
N GLY A 152 -14.31 -14.25 2.33
CA GLY A 152 -15.32 -13.20 2.15
C GLY A 152 -16.21 -13.35 0.91
N LEU A 153 -15.85 -14.23 -0.03
CA LEU A 153 -16.77 -14.71 -1.06
C LEU A 153 -17.61 -15.82 -0.45
N SER A 154 -18.85 -15.51 -0.09
CA SER A 154 -19.85 -16.55 0.21
C SER A 154 -20.23 -17.26 -1.08
N VAL A 155 -19.33 -18.11 -1.58
CA VAL A 155 -19.68 -19.11 -2.58
C VAL A 155 -20.55 -20.13 -1.84
N GLY A 156 -21.86 -19.90 -1.83
CA GLY A 156 -22.82 -20.91 -1.39
C GLY A 156 -22.57 -22.20 -2.17
N PRO A 157 -22.78 -23.39 -1.56
CA PRO A 157 -22.65 -24.63 -2.30
C PRO A 157 -23.72 -24.65 -3.40
N GLY A 158 -23.29 -24.53 -4.66
CA GLY A 158 -24.21 -24.55 -5.79
C GLY A 158 -23.50 -24.61 -7.14
N GLY A 159 -23.47 -25.82 -7.73
CA GLY A 159 -23.17 -26.07 -9.14
C GLY A 159 -22.16 -27.16 -9.38
#